data_AF-B1KQG9-F1
#
_entry.id   AF-B1KQG9-F1
#
_cell.length_a   1.000
_cell.length_b   1.000
_cell.length_c   1.000
_cell.angle_alpha   90.00
_cell.angle_beta   90.00
_cell.angle_gamma   90.00
#
_symmetry.space_group_name_H-M   'P 1'
#
loop_
_entity.id
_entity.type
_entity.pdbx_description
1 polymer ?
#
loop_
_entity_poly.entity_id
_entity_poly.type
_entity_poly.pdbx_seq_one_letter_code
_entity_poly.pdbx_strand_id
1 'polypeptide(L)'
;MLEYFSLFNRIEWALIIIAFAVSAKSANIRWLTGTLIVLKTIDVLVIDIILQWGGFYYLAISFYDVVIIAMILNRQKTASWIAGLNIPVLSRLALGSAQYYKLTSNEICLILLYLASILVNLLSLSERLVRKYTEFEPMFFYNIYPEAKLTLTTLSILILCSVAINGANNLYRDRKGQKL
;
A
#
# COMPACT_ATOMS: atom_id res chain seq x y z
N MET A 1 19.92 -4.98 8.22
CA MET A 1 18.77 -5.51 7.44
C MET A 1 17.46 -4.84 7.86
N LEU A 2 17.12 -4.88 9.16
CA LEU A 2 16.03 -4.10 9.78
C LEU A 2 16.10 -2.60 9.47
N GLU A 3 17.27 -1.99 9.58
CA GLU A 3 17.46 -0.56 9.29
C GLU A 3 17.18 -0.21 7.83
N TYR A 4 17.61 -1.03 6.88
CA TYR A 4 17.31 -0.85 5.46
C TYR A 4 15.82 -0.97 5.20
N PHE A 5 15.16 -1.99 5.75
CA PHE A 5 13.72 -2.17 5.61
C PHE A 5 12.95 -0.96 6.17
N SER A 6 13.32 -0.47 7.36
CA SER A 6 12.75 0.73 7.97
C SER A 6 12.98 1.99 7.13
N LEU A 7 14.19 2.17 6.59
CA LEU A 7 14.52 3.29 5.70
C LEU A 7 13.67 3.28 4.42
N PHE A 8 13.59 2.14 3.74
CA PHE A 8 12.77 2.00 2.53
C PHE A 8 11.28 2.22 2.82
N ASN A 9 10.79 1.78 3.99
CA ASN A 9 9.41 2.02 4.42
C ASN A 9 9.12 3.52 4.60
N ARG A 10 10.07 4.27 5.16
CA ARG A 10 9.99 5.73 5.33
C ARG A 10 10.09 6.47 4.00
N ILE A 11 10.94 6.01 3.08
CA ILE A 11 11.04 6.55 1.71
C ILE A 11 9.71 6.35 0.98
N GLU A 12 9.14 5.15 1.05
CA GLU A 12 7.82 4.86 0.48
C GLU A 12 6.76 5.81 1.05
N TRP A 13 6.70 5.97 2.38
CA TRP A 13 5.80 6.91 3.04
C TRP A 13 5.96 8.35 2.54
N ALA A 14 7.19 8.85 2.45
CA ALA A 14 7.48 10.19 1.94
C ALA A 14 7.03 10.37 0.46
N LEU A 15 7.22 9.34 -0.37
CA LEU A 15 6.78 9.37 -1.77
C LEU A 15 5.26 9.38 -1.90
N ILE A 16 4.53 8.66 -1.04
CA ILE A 16 3.06 8.73 -1.05
C ILE A 16 2.58 10.15 -0.70
N ILE A 17 3.25 10.83 0.25
CA ILE A 17 2.95 12.23 0.60
C ILE A 17 3.20 13.16 -0.60
N ILE A 18 4.32 13.00 -1.29
CA ILE A 18 4.62 13.75 -2.51
C ILE A 18 3.54 13.49 -3.57
N ALA A 19 3.18 12.21 -3.80
CA ALA A 19 2.15 11.81 -4.75
C ALA A 19 0.78 12.45 -4.43
N PHE A 20 0.42 12.53 -3.14
CA PHE A 20 -0.79 13.21 -2.68
C PHE A 20 -0.76 14.71 -3.00
N ALA A 21 0.38 15.37 -2.77
CA ALA A 21 0.54 16.80 -3.02
C ALA A 21 0.47 17.14 -4.52
N VAL A 22 1.18 16.40 -5.38
CA VAL A 22 1.22 16.68 -6.83
C VAL A 22 -0.08 16.28 -7.56
N SER A 23 -0.86 15.34 -6.99
CA SER A 23 -2.13 14.89 -7.57
C SER A 23 -3.32 15.79 -7.21
N ALA A 24 -3.08 17.06 -6.83
CA ALA A 24 -4.08 18.00 -6.33
C ALA A 24 -5.38 18.09 -7.17
N LYS A 25 -5.27 17.83 -8.48
CA LYS A 25 -6.34 17.95 -9.49
C LYS A 25 -7.16 16.68 -9.72
N SER A 26 -6.83 15.55 -9.09
CA SER A 26 -7.59 14.30 -9.20
C SER A 26 -8.06 13.83 -7.83
N ALA A 27 -9.37 14.01 -7.55
CA ALA A 27 -9.97 13.58 -6.27
C ALA A 27 -9.79 12.07 -6.03
N ASN A 28 -9.89 11.26 -7.08
CA ASN A 28 -9.74 9.82 -7.03
C ASN A 28 -8.34 9.38 -6.56
N ILE A 29 -7.28 9.99 -7.12
CA ILE A 29 -5.89 9.69 -6.73
C ILE A 29 -5.53 10.28 -5.38
N ARG A 30 -6.04 11.47 -5.04
CA ARG A 30 -5.86 12.04 -3.70
C ARG A 30 -6.51 11.18 -2.62
N TRP A 31 -7.68 10.62 -2.89
CA TRP A 31 -8.33 9.72 -1.95
C TRP A 31 -7.55 8.42 -1.76
N LEU A 32 -7.05 7.83 -2.84
CA LEU A 32 -6.15 6.67 -2.78
C LEU A 32 -4.88 6.97 -1.97
N THR A 33 -4.13 8.00 -2.38
CA THR A 33 -2.87 8.37 -1.72
C THR A 33 -3.11 8.79 -0.28
N GLY A 34 -4.21 9.47 0.04
CA GLY A 34 -4.61 9.77 1.41
C GLY A 34 -4.88 8.52 2.25
N THR A 35 -5.59 7.54 1.68
CA THR A 35 -5.82 6.24 2.33
C THR A 35 -4.50 5.50 2.57
N LEU A 36 -3.61 5.49 1.58
CA LEU A 36 -2.29 4.87 1.70
C LEU A 36 -1.41 5.58 2.74
N ILE A 37 -1.46 6.92 2.85
CA ILE A 37 -0.75 7.67 3.90
C ILE A 37 -1.20 7.20 5.27
N VAL A 38 -2.51 7.07 5.51
CA VAL A 38 -3.04 6.63 6.81
C VAL A 38 -2.53 5.22 7.15
N LEU A 39 -2.70 4.27 6.22
CA LEU A 39 -2.26 2.89 6.43
C LEU A 39 -0.76 2.78 6.63
N LYS A 40 0.03 3.51 5.84
CA LYS A 40 1.48 3.50 5.92
C LYS A 40 2.02 4.20 7.17
N THR A 41 1.32 5.20 7.66
CA THR A 41 1.64 5.83 8.95
C THR A 41 1.45 4.81 10.08
N ILE A 42 0.37 4.03 10.07
CA ILE A 42 0.16 2.95 11.04
C ILE A 42 1.28 1.92 10.93
N ASP A 43 1.64 1.49 9.72
CA ASP A 43 2.73 0.54 9.48
C ASP A 43 4.07 1.05 10.07
N VAL A 44 4.48 2.27 9.73
CA VAL A 44 5.73 2.88 10.27
C VAL A 44 5.72 3.00 11.79
N LEU A 45 4.56 3.28 12.42
CA LEU A 45 4.46 3.42 13.87
C LEU A 45 4.52 2.07 14.62
N VAL A 46 4.06 0.99 13.99
CA VAL A 46 3.86 -0.31 14.66
C VAL A 46 4.92 -1.35 14.22
N ILE A 47 5.67 -1.09 13.15
CA ILE A 47 6.63 -2.05 12.59
C ILE A 47 7.65 -2.55 13.60
N ASP A 48 8.23 -1.65 14.41
CA ASP A 48 9.26 -2.01 15.41
C ASP A 48 8.70 -2.93 16.50
N ILE A 49 7.40 -2.81 16.81
CA ILE A 49 6.69 -3.69 17.76
C ILE A 49 6.44 -5.05 17.11
N ILE A 50 5.96 -5.06 15.86
CA ILE A 50 5.63 -6.30 15.12
C ILE A 50 6.88 -7.16 14.90
N LEU A 51 8.03 -6.54 14.67
CA LEU A 51 9.31 -7.25 14.50
C LEU A 51 9.73 -8.04 15.74
N GLN A 52 9.26 -7.65 16.93
CA GLN A 52 9.52 -8.37 18.18
C GLN A 52 8.69 -9.65 18.31
N TRP A 53 7.69 -9.88 17.46
CA TRP A 53 6.76 -11.02 17.57
C TRP A 53 7.34 -12.34 17.01
N GLY A 54 8.62 -12.37 16.63
CA GLY A 54 9.26 -13.57 16.09
C GLY A 54 8.51 -14.10 14.86
N GLY A 55 8.26 -15.40 14.76
CA GLY A 55 7.56 -15.98 13.59
C GLY A 55 6.17 -15.38 13.30
N PHE A 56 5.50 -14.77 14.28
CA PHE A 56 4.20 -14.12 14.03
C PHE A 56 4.30 -12.82 13.23
N TYR A 57 5.50 -12.26 13.08
CA TYR A 57 5.70 -11.04 12.29
C TYR A 57 5.24 -11.23 10.83
N TYR A 58 5.46 -12.40 10.22
CA TYR A 58 5.04 -12.66 8.83
C TYR A 58 3.53 -12.60 8.66
N LEU A 59 2.77 -13.08 9.66
CA LEU A 59 1.31 -13.03 9.66
C LEU A 59 0.82 -11.59 9.80
N ALA A 60 1.43 -10.82 10.70
CA ALA A 60 1.08 -9.42 10.89
C ALA A 60 1.29 -8.61 9.60
N ILE A 61 2.46 -8.74 8.95
CA ILE A 61 2.74 -8.03 7.70
C ILE A 61 1.77 -8.48 6.58
N SER A 62 1.49 -9.78 6.45
CA SER A 62 0.48 -10.26 5.49
C SER A 62 -0.91 -9.70 5.76
N PHE A 63 -1.30 -9.56 7.02
CA PHE A 63 -2.57 -8.95 7.39
C PHE A 63 -2.62 -7.47 6.98
N TYR A 64 -1.53 -6.71 7.18
CA TYR A 64 -1.43 -5.34 6.68
C TYR A 64 -1.58 -5.26 5.15
N ASP A 65 -0.91 -6.14 4.41
CA ASP A 65 -1.03 -6.21 2.95
C ASP A 65 -2.48 -6.50 2.51
N VAL A 66 -3.18 -7.41 3.21
CA VAL A 66 -4.60 -7.69 2.97
C VAL A 66 -5.48 -6.46 3.24
N VAL A 67 -5.24 -5.74 4.35
CA VAL A 67 -5.97 -4.51 4.68
C VAL A 67 -5.76 -3.46 3.61
N ILE A 68 -4.53 -3.28 3.12
CA ILE A 68 -4.24 -2.32 2.04
C ILE A 68 -4.99 -2.70 0.77
N ILE A 69 -4.94 -3.96 0.33
CA ILE A 69 -5.69 -4.44 -0.83
C ILE A 69 -7.19 -4.20 -0.65
N ALA A 70 -7.73 -4.55 0.51
CA ALA A 70 -9.16 -4.38 0.82
C ALA A 70 -9.59 -2.92 0.75
N MET A 71 -8.75 -1.99 1.24
CA MET A 71 -9.00 -0.55 1.19
C MET A 71 -8.91 0.01 -0.24
N ILE A 72 -8.01 -0.50 -1.08
CA ILE A 72 -7.95 -0.13 -2.51
C ILE A 72 -9.20 -0.63 -3.24
N LEU A 73 -9.57 -1.90 -3.08
CA LEU A 73 -10.71 -2.52 -3.77
C LEU A 73 -12.06 -1.95 -3.31
N ASN A 74 -12.21 -1.67 -2.01
CA ASN A 74 -13.43 -1.08 -1.46
C ASN A 74 -13.38 0.45 -1.40
N ARG A 75 -12.39 1.09 -2.06
CA ARG A 75 -12.19 2.54 -2.05
C ARG A 75 -13.48 3.29 -2.35
N GLN A 76 -14.19 2.92 -3.41
CA GLN A 76 -15.43 3.60 -3.80
C GLN A 76 -16.49 3.55 -2.69
N LYS A 77 -16.67 2.39 -2.04
CA LYS A 77 -17.64 2.23 -0.94
C LYS A 77 -17.23 3.09 0.26
N THR A 78 -15.96 3.08 0.63
CA THR A 78 -15.45 3.91 1.74
C THR A 78 -15.61 5.41 1.47
N ALA A 79 -15.33 5.85 0.22
CA ALA A 79 -15.51 7.23 -0.20
C ALA A 79 -17.00 7.63 -0.15
N SER A 80 -17.92 6.80 -0.65
CA SER A 80 -19.35 7.06 -0.58
C SER A 80 -19.87 7.14 0.85
N TRP A 81 -19.40 6.27 1.74
CA TRP A 81 -19.79 6.30 3.15
C TRP A 81 -19.29 7.59 3.84
N ILE A 82 -18.02 7.96 3.65
CA ILE A 82 -17.46 9.19 4.26
C ILE A 82 -18.06 10.46 3.66
N ALA A 83 -18.46 10.44 2.38
CA ALA A 83 -19.19 11.55 1.78
C ALA A 83 -20.51 11.85 2.53
N GLY A 84 -21.15 10.84 3.13
CA GLY A 84 -22.36 10.99 3.94
C GLY A 84 -22.16 11.52 5.37
N LEU A 85 -20.91 11.60 5.87
CA LEU A 85 -20.60 12.03 7.24
C LEU A 85 -20.57 13.56 7.43
N ASN A 86 -20.78 14.34 6.36
CA ASN A 86 -20.81 15.82 6.38
C ASN A 86 -19.56 16.50 6.97
N ILE A 87 -18.38 15.90 6.81
CA ILE A 87 -17.10 16.49 7.22
C ILE A 87 -16.64 17.45 6.10
N PRO A 88 -16.44 18.76 6.35
CA PRO A 88 -16.39 19.78 5.28
C PRO A 88 -15.39 19.51 4.14
N VAL A 89 -14.12 19.27 4.47
CA VAL A 89 -13.05 19.06 3.48
C VAL A 89 -13.04 17.60 3.00
N LEU A 90 -13.23 16.68 3.94
CA LEU A 90 -13.12 15.24 3.68
C LEU A 90 -14.29 14.72 2.83
N SER A 91 -15.52 15.12 3.14
CA SER A 91 -16.71 14.69 2.39
C SER A 91 -16.72 15.25 0.96
N ARG A 92 -16.21 16.45 0.70
CA ARG A 92 -16.05 16.97 -0.67
C ARG A 92 -15.05 16.14 -1.48
N LEU A 93 -13.90 15.81 -0.88
CA LEU A 93 -12.89 14.96 -1.50
C LEU A 93 -13.45 13.55 -1.77
N ALA A 94 -14.13 12.97 -0.79
CA ALA A 94 -14.72 11.64 -0.84
C ALA A 94 -15.80 11.57 -1.92
N LEU A 95 -16.68 12.56 -2.01
CA LEU A 95 -17.72 12.65 -3.04
C LEU A 95 -17.10 12.69 -4.43
N GLY A 96 -16.07 13.50 -4.64
CA GLY A 96 -15.34 13.57 -5.91
C GLY A 96 -14.69 12.23 -6.29
N SER A 97 -14.12 11.51 -5.31
CA SER A 97 -13.57 10.17 -5.56
C SER A 97 -14.66 9.12 -5.84
N ALA A 98 -15.82 9.21 -5.20
CA ALA A 98 -16.92 8.25 -5.36
C ALA A 98 -17.62 8.40 -6.72
N GLN A 99 -17.83 9.64 -7.17
CA GLN A 99 -18.49 9.96 -8.44
C GLN A 99 -17.63 9.63 -9.66
N TYR A 100 -16.31 9.85 -9.55
CA TYR A 100 -15.37 9.62 -10.65
C TYR A 100 -14.41 8.47 -10.37
N TYR A 101 -14.90 7.44 -9.67
CA TYR A 101 -14.07 6.28 -9.35
C TYR A 101 -13.60 5.57 -10.62
N LYS A 102 -12.29 5.39 -10.72
CA LYS A 102 -11.66 4.54 -11.74
C LYS A 102 -10.48 3.81 -11.14
N LEU A 103 -10.44 2.50 -11.31
CA LEU A 103 -9.27 1.70 -10.99
C LEU A 103 -8.21 1.91 -12.09
N THR A 104 -7.03 2.36 -11.69
CA THR A 104 -5.90 2.66 -12.58
C THR A 104 -4.94 1.48 -12.67
N SER A 105 -4.16 1.40 -13.75
CA SER A 105 -3.15 0.35 -13.91
C SER A 105 -2.14 0.34 -12.75
N ASN A 106 -1.78 1.52 -12.22
CA ASN A 106 -0.88 1.63 -11.07
C ASN A 106 -1.47 1.01 -9.80
N GLU A 107 -2.79 1.15 -9.58
CA GLU A 107 -3.47 0.50 -8.45
C GLU A 107 -3.51 -1.01 -8.60
N ILE A 108 -3.75 -1.51 -9.82
CA ILE A 108 -3.69 -2.95 -10.12
C ILE A 108 -2.28 -3.49 -9.86
N CYS A 109 -1.25 -2.78 -10.30
CA CYS A 109 0.15 -3.16 -10.03
C CYS A 109 0.46 -3.18 -8.54
N LEU A 110 -0.03 -2.19 -7.76
CA LEU A 110 0.11 -2.19 -6.30
C LEU A 110 -0.58 -3.40 -5.66
N ILE A 111 -1.81 -3.73 -6.06
CA ILE A 111 -2.52 -4.91 -5.57
C ILE A 111 -1.72 -6.19 -5.85
N LEU A 112 -1.20 -6.36 -7.07
CA LEU A 112 -0.39 -7.52 -7.44
C LEU A 112 0.91 -7.61 -6.62
N LEU A 113 1.56 -6.47 -6.33
CA LEU A 113 2.73 -6.44 -5.45
C LEU A 113 2.39 -6.87 -4.02
N TYR A 114 1.30 -6.38 -3.46
CA TYR A 114 0.87 -6.78 -2.11
C TYR A 114 0.49 -8.27 -2.05
N LEU A 115 -0.12 -8.83 -3.11
CA LEU A 115 -0.36 -10.27 -3.21
C LEU A 115 0.95 -11.08 -3.26
N ALA A 116 1.94 -10.63 -4.04
CA ALA A 116 3.25 -11.26 -4.07
C ALA A 116 3.96 -11.19 -2.70
N SER A 117 3.83 -10.06 -2.00
CA SER A 117 4.33 -9.86 -0.63
C SER A 117 3.71 -10.87 0.35
N ILE A 118 2.39 -11.04 0.30
CA ILE A 118 1.67 -12.03 1.12
C ILE A 118 2.21 -13.44 0.86
N LEU A 119 2.40 -13.82 -0.41
CA LEU A 119 2.95 -15.13 -0.76
C LEU A 119 4.34 -15.36 -0.18
N VAL A 120 5.25 -14.39 -0.34
CA VAL A 120 6.62 -14.47 0.21
C VAL A 120 6.60 -14.60 1.74
N ASN A 121 5.75 -13.84 2.42
CA ASN A 121 5.60 -13.92 3.88
C ASN A 121 5.08 -15.31 4.31
N LEU A 122 4.03 -15.82 3.66
CA LEU A 122 3.42 -17.11 4.03
C LEU A 122 4.33 -18.30 3.73
N LEU A 123 5.05 -18.29 2.61
CA LEU A 123 6.05 -19.32 2.30
C LEU A 123 7.19 -19.34 3.32
N SER A 124 7.71 -18.16 3.68
CA SER A 124 8.76 -18.03 4.70
C SER A 124 8.32 -18.49 6.08
N LEU A 125 7.08 -18.17 6.46
CA LEU A 125 6.47 -18.68 7.70
C LEU A 125 6.34 -20.20 7.66
N SER A 126 5.86 -20.74 6.54
CA SER A 126 5.65 -22.18 6.38
C SER A 126 6.96 -22.95 6.51
N GLU A 127 8.03 -22.50 5.84
CA GLU A 127 9.36 -23.10 6.00
C GLU A 127 9.89 -23.03 7.43
N ARG A 128 9.69 -21.90 8.13
CA ARG A 128 10.08 -21.79 9.55
C ARG A 128 9.30 -22.75 10.43
N LEU A 129 7.99 -22.91 10.19
CA LEU A 129 7.16 -23.86 10.93
C LEU A 129 7.61 -25.30 10.66
N VAL A 130 7.81 -25.66 9.39
CA VAL A 130 8.34 -26.98 9.00
C VAL A 130 9.65 -27.26 9.72
N ARG A 131 10.65 -26.37 9.61
CA ARG A 131 11.94 -26.55 10.29
C ARG A 131 11.79 -26.71 11.80
N LYS A 132 10.89 -25.94 12.43
CA LYS A 132 10.63 -26.03 13.87
C LYS A 132 10.10 -27.41 14.30
N TYR A 133 9.35 -28.09 13.44
CA TYR A 133 8.70 -29.37 13.75
C TYR A 133 9.39 -30.60 13.15
N THR A 134 10.22 -30.45 12.12
CA THR A 134 10.81 -31.58 11.38
C THR A 134 12.34 -31.53 11.25
N GLU A 135 12.99 -30.47 11.74
CA GLU A 135 14.44 -30.22 11.58
C GLU A 135 14.92 -30.19 10.11
N PHE A 136 14.01 -30.13 9.14
CA PHE A 136 14.32 -30.10 7.72
C PHE A 136 15.14 -28.85 7.35
N GLU A 137 16.30 -29.05 6.70
CA GLU A 137 17.34 -28.03 6.59
C GLU A 137 17.23 -27.00 5.44
N PRO A 138 16.72 -27.29 4.23
CA PRO A 138 16.69 -26.25 3.21
C PRO A 138 15.50 -25.30 3.45
N MET A 139 15.79 -24.10 3.92
CA MET A 139 14.84 -22.98 3.98
C MET A 139 15.10 -22.03 2.79
N PHE A 140 14.50 -22.30 1.65
CA PHE A 140 14.73 -21.53 0.43
C PHE A 140 14.08 -20.15 0.52
N PHE A 141 12.77 -20.10 0.77
CA PHE A 141 11.97 -18.88 0.85
C PHE A 141 12.38 -17.97 2.00
N TYR A 142 12.72 -18.54 3.16
CA TYR A 142 13.23 -17.78 4.30
C TYR A 142 14.56 -17.09 3.98
N ASN A 143 15.48 -17.77 3.28
CA ASN A 143 16.79 -17.21 2.97
C ASN A 143 16.70 -16.07 1.94
N ILE A 144 15.81 -16.17 0.95
CA ILE A 144 15.58 -15.10 -0.05
C ILE A 144 14.64 -14.00 0.45
N TYR A 145 13.99 -14.18 1.61
CA TYR A 145 13.01 -13.23 2.16
C TYR A 145 13.48 -11.77 2.15
N PRO A 146 14.71 -11.44 2.61
CA PRO A 146 15.20 -10.06 2.62
C PRO A 146 15.24 -9.42 1.23
N GLU A 147 15.77 -10.16 0.25
CA GLU A 147 15.99 -9.70 -1.12
C GLU A 147 14.67 -9.59 -1.86
N ALA A 148 13.78 -10.56 -1.66
CA ALA A 148 12.41 -10.52 -2.18
C ALA A 148 11.66 -9.30 -1.64
N LYS A 149 11.72 -9.04 -0.33
CA LYS A 149 11.08 -7.87 0.28
C LYS A 149 11.66 -6.56 -0.22
N LEU A 150 12.98 -6.45 -0.32
CA LEU A 150 13.64 -5.26 -0.87
C LEU A 150 13.20 -4.99 -2.32
N THR A 151 13.12 -6.03 -3.13
CA THR A 151 12.67 -5.94 -4.53
C THR A 151 11.22 -5.46 -4.60
N LEU A 152 10.33 -6.05 -3.81
CA LEU A 152 8.91 -5.66 -3.77
C LEU A 152 8.74 -4.20 -3.32
N THR A 153 9.46 -3.76 -2.28
CA THR A 153 9.41 -2.36 -1.83
C THR A 153 9.96 -1.40 -2.87
N THR A 154 11.03 -1.77 -3.58
CA THR A 154 11.59 -0.97 -4.68
C THR A 154 10.58 -0.82 -5.82
N LEU A 155 9.91 -1.90 -6.21
CA LEU A 155 8.85 -1.86 -7.22
C LEU A 155 7.65 -1.01 -6.76
N SER A 156 7.26 -1.09 -5.49
CA SER A 156 6.21 -0.23 -4.91
C SER A 156 6.58 1.25 -5.05
N ILE A 157 7.81 1.60 -4.67
CA ILE A 157 8.36 2.95 -4.83
C ILE A 157 8.29 3.43 -6.29
N LEU A 158 8.68 2.59 -7.26
CA LEU A 158 8.61 2.96 -8.68
C LEU A 158 7.17 3.19 -9.15
N ILE A 159 6.20 2.38 -8.69
CA ILE A 159 4.80 2.59 -9.01
C ILE A 159 4.28 3.88 -8.38
N LEU A 160 4.68 4.20 -7.15
CA LEU A 160 4.30 5.46 -6.49
C LEU A 160 4.90 6.68 -7.21
N CYS A 161 6.15 6.59 -7.68
CA CYS A 161 6.74 7.60 -8.56
C CYS A 161 5.92 7.75 -9.86
N SER A 162 5.49 6.64 -10.48
CA SER A 162 4.60 6.67 -11.64
C SER A 162 3.26 7.35 -11.31
N VAL A 163 2.65 7.07 -10.16
CA VAL A 163 1.43 7.75 -9.69
C VAL A 163 1.68 9.25 -9.55
N ALA A 164 2.79 9.66 -8.92
CA ALA A 164 3.14 11.07 -8.74
C ALA A 164 3.33 11.79 -10.09
N ILE A 165 4.11 11.20 -11.01
CA ILE A 165 4.36 11.76 -12.35
C ILE A 165 3.07 11.87 -13.16
N ASN A 166 2.26 10.81 -13.17
CA ASN A 166 0.98 10.81 -13.88
C ASN A 166 -0.02 11.80 -13.26
N GLY A 167 0.02 11.97 -11.94
CA GLY A 167 -0.72 13.00 -11.21
C GLY A 167 -0.32 14.41 -11.61
N ALA A 168 0.99 14.71 -11.61
CA ALA A 168 1.55 16.00 -12.02
C ALA A 168 1.20 16.34 -13.47
N ASN A 169 1.27 15.35 -14.37
CA ASN A 169 0.93 15.47 -15.78
C ASN A 169 -0.58 15.53 -16.07
N ASN A 170 -1.44 15.50 -15.04
CA ASN A 170 -2.90 15.54 -15.17
C ASN A 170 -3.49 14.39 -15.99
N LEU A 171 -2.80 13.25 -16.07
CA LEU A 171 -3.29 12.06 -16.79
C LEU A 171 -4.51 11.44 -16.09
N TYR A 172 -4.67 11.69 -14.79
CA TYR A 172 -5.83 11.28 -13.99
C TYR A 172 -6.93 12.35 -13.90
N ARG A 173 -6.86 13.41 -14.71
CA ARG A 173 -7.89 14.44 -14.74
C ARG A 173 -9.08 13.92 -15.55
N ASP A 174 -10.20 13.70 -14.88
CA ASP A 174 -11.43 13.29 -15.56
C ASP A 174 -11.89 14.41 -16.52
N ARG A 175 -11.88 14.11 -17.83
CA ARG A 175 -12.26 15.04 -18.91
C ARG A 175 -13.73 15.51 -18.85
N LYS A 176 -14.51 15.11 -17.85
CA LYS A 176 -15.92 15.49 -17.70
C LYS A 176 -16.20 16.62 -16.68
N GLY A 177 -15.15 17.21 -16.09
CA GLY A 177 -15.26 18.37 -15.21
C GLY A 177 -15.18 19.74 -15.89
N GLN A 178 -15.27 19.83 -17.22
CA GLN A 178 -15.29 21.09 -17.98
C GLN A 178 -16.69 21.70 -18.16
N LYS A 179 -17.61 21.42 -17.24
CA LYS A 179 -18.85 22.18 -17.11
C LYS A 179 -19.10 22.46 -15.63
N LEU A 180 -18.58 23.59 -15.18
CA LEU A 180 -19.23 24.55 -14.28
C LEU A 180 -18.69 25.92 -14.66
#